data_AF-A0A444JV24-F1
#
_entry.id   AF-A0A444JV24-F1
#
_cell.length_a   1.000
_cell.length_b   1.000
_cell.length_c   1.000
_cell.angle_alpha   90.00
_cell.angle_beta   90.00
_cell.angle_gamma   90.00
#
_symmetry.space_group_name_H-M   'P 1'
#
loop_
_entity.id
_entity.type
_entity.pdbx_description
1 polymer ?
#
loop_
_entity_poly.entity_id
_entity_poly.type
_entity_poly.pdbx_seq_one_letter_code
_entity_poly.pdbx_strand_id
1 'polypeptide(L)'
;MKKAFAIFLAFAALSISASELRVTVPLLSKHYFCASNQCLDLNETNLGVGVEYASYGVIGFENSYSRQSVAAYKRFEYDMNPYMGLGIRLGGVTGYKEESGMDVVPLAQPYLRVLPIDWFSFNIGVVPVGLIDTKNYNLVVTIDSQISF
;
A
#
# COMPACT_ATOMS: atom_id res chain seq x y z
N MET A 1 -0.61 -8.56 19.03
CA MET A 1 0.31 -9.67 18.67
C MET A 1 -0.37 -11.00 18.34
N LYS A 2 -1.34 -11.50 19.12
CA LYS A 2 -1.97 -12.83 18.86
C LYS A 2 -2.75 -12.96 17.53
N LYS A 3 -3.30 -11.87 16.99
CA LYS A 3 -4.10 -11.89 15.74
C LYS A 3 -3.26 -11.96 14.46
N ALA A 4 -2.05 -11.39 14.45
CA ALA A 4 -1.14 -11.42 13.30
C ALA A 4 -0.60 -12.84 13.03
N PHE A 5 -0.42 -13.63 14.09
CA PHE A 5 0.08 -15.00 14.00
C PHE A 5 -0.94 -15.97 13.38
N ALA A 6 -2.24 -15.75 13.63
CA ALA A 6 -3.31 -16.58 13.08
C ALA A 6 -3.48 -16.39 11.56
N ILE A 7 -3.27 -15.17 11.05
CA ILE A 7 -3.27 -14.89 9.61
C ILE A 7 -2.09 -15.61 8.96
N PHE A 8 -0.90 -15.53 9.57
CA PHE A 8 0.30 -16.19 9.05
C PHE A 8 0.14 -17.73 8.96
N LEU A 9 -0.49 -18.36 9.96
CA LEU A 9 -0.73 -19.82 9.96
C LEU A 9 -1.79 -20.29 8.97
N ALA A 10 -2.80 -19.47 8.66
CA ALA A 10 -3.87 -19.85 7.73
C ALA A 10 -3.37 -20.02 6.29
N PHE A 11 -2.30 -19.32 5.89
CA PHE A 11 -1.71 -19.41 4.54
C PHE A 11 -0.59 -20.45 4.42
N ALA A 12 0.00 -20.88 5.53
CA ALA A 12 1.02 -21.94 5.53
C ALA A 12 0.46 -23.34 5.23
N ALA A 13 -0.86 -23.52 5.26
CA ALA A 13 -1.54 -24.80 5.04
C ALA A 13 -1.99 -25.05 3.59
N LEU A 14 -1.82 -24.07 2.70
CA LEU A 14 -2.16 -24.22 1.29
C LEU A 14 -0.90 -24.64 0.52
N SER A 15 -1.03 -25.65 -0.34
CA SER A 15 0.00 -26.07 -1.29
C SER A 15 0.15 -25.02 -2.40
N ILE A 16 0.58 -23.82 -2.02
CA ILE A 16 0.74 -22.67 -2.91
C ILE A 16 2.16 -22.75 -3.49
N SER A 17 2.30 -22.54 -4.81
CA SER A 17 3.59 -22.22 -5.40
C SER A 17 4.11 -20.97 -4.70
N ALA A 18 5.10 -21.13 -3.82
CA ALA A 18 5.54 -20.08 -2.92
C ALA A 18 5.80 -18.74 -3.65
N SER A 19 6.24 -18.83 -4.93
CA SER A 19 6.52 -17.74 -5.87
C SER A 19 5.41 -16.69 -6.07
N GLU A 20 4.17 -16.97 -5.68
CA GLU A 20 3.01 -16.07 -5.89
C GLU A 20 2.57 -15.31 -4.64
N LEU A 21 3.06 -15.69 -3.46
CA LEU A 21 2.71 -15.04 -2.20
C LEU A 21 3.70 -13.92 -1.89
N ARG A 22 3.17 -12.73 -1.60
CA ARG A 22 3.98 -11.61 -1.13
C ARG A 22 3.41 -11.00 0.14
N VAL A 23 4.28 -10.57 1.04
CA VAL A 23 3.90 -9.84 2.27
C VAL A 23 4.42 -8.42 2.15
N THR A 24 3.55 -7.45 2.40
CA THR A 24 3.85 -6.02 2.29
C THR A 24 3.83 -5.37 3.67
N VAL A 25 4.82 -4.54 3.97
CA VAL A 25 4.88 -3.73 5.19
C VAL A 25 5.09 -2.27 4.78
N PRO A 26 4.09 -1.38 4.99
CA PRO A 26 4.32 0.04 4.80
C PRO A 26 5.32 0.54 5.83
N LEU A 27 6.26 1.35 5.37
CA LEU A 27 7.34 1.88 6.20
C LEU A 27 7.11 3.34 6.52
N LEU A 28 6.85 4.13 5.48
CA LEU A 28 6.79 5.59 5.55
C LEU A 28 5.81 6.12 4.52
N SER A 29 5.22 7.27 4.79
CA SER A 29 4.57 8.10 3.79
C SER A 29 4.96 9.56 3.98
N LYS A 30 4.67 10.36 2.95
CA LYS A 30 4.81 11.81 3.03
C LYS A 30 3.81 12.51 2.15
N HIS A 31 3.08 13.47 2.71
CA HIS A 31 2.21 14.35 1.94
C HIS A 31 2.97 15.51 1.30
N TYR A 32 2.63 15.82 0.06
CA TYR A 32 3.13 16.95 -0.71
C TYR A 32 1.98 17.74 -1.33
N PHE A 33 2.22 19.03 -1.62
CA PHE A 33 1.29 19.94 -2.29
C PHE A 33 -0.03 20.22 -1.52
N CYS A 34 -0.05 20.09 -0.18
CA CYS A 34 -1.24 20.45 0.59
C CYS A 34 -1.56 21.96 0.51
N ALA A 35 -2.85 22.29 0.61
CA ALA A 35 -3.27 23.66 0.88
C ALA A 35 -2.92 24.03 2.34
N SER A 36 -2.05 25.02 2.53
CA SER A 36 -1.58 25.49 3.85
C SER A 36 -0.71 24.46 4.62
N ASN A 37 -0.50 24.69 5.92
CA ASN A 37 0.31 23.86 6.82
C ASN A 37 -0.28 22.48 7.14
N GLN A 38 -1.40 22.08 6.51
CA GLN A 38 -2.08 20.82 6.80
C GLN A 38 -1.20 19.57 6.59
N CYS A 39 -0.22 19.63 5.69
CA CYS A 39 0.74 18.55 5.49
C CYS A 39 1.54 18.21 6.78
N LEU A 40 1.81 19.19 7.66
CA LEU A 40 2.62 18.98 8.85
C LEU A 40 1.87 18.22 9.96
N ASP A 41 0.54 18.23 9.91
CA ASP A 41 -0.32 17.66 10.94
C ASP A 41 -0.76 16.22 10.62
N LEU A 42 -0.42 15.71 9.42
CA LEU A 42 -0.80 14.37 8.98
C LEU A 42 0.20 13.32 9.47
N ASN A 43 -0.29 12.12 9.76
CA ASN A 43 0.55 11.01 10.18
C ASN A 43 1.37 10.46 8.98
N GLU A 44 2.68 10.66 9.04
CA GLU A 44 3.65 10.22 8.02
C GLU A 44 4.16 8.77 8.24
N THR A 45 3.71 8.11 9.32
CA THR A 45 4.05 6.70 9.61
C THR A 45 2.79 5.83 9.58
N ASN A 46 2.50 5.24 8.43
CA ASN A 46 1.33 4.36 8.25
C ASN A 46 1.65 2.92 8.62
N LEU A 47 1.64 2.60 9.91
CA LEU A 47 1.84 1.21 10.35
C LEU A 47 0.77 0.30 9.75
N GLY A 48 1.19 -0.82 9.16
CA GLY A 48 0.29 -1.76 8.52
C GLY A 48 0.94 -3.07 8.13
N VAL A 49 0.12 -3.97 7.58
CA VAL A 49 0.58 -5.22 6.99
C VAL A 49 -0.39 -5.62 5.88
N GLY A 50 0.18 -6.12 4.79
CA GLY A 50 -0.57 -6.59 3.63
C GLY A 50 -0.09 -7.95 3.17
N VAL A 51 -0.98 -8.62 2.44
CA VAL A 51 -0.71 -9.88 1.77
C VAL A 51 -1.19 -9.78 0.34
N GLU A 52 -0.41 -10.31 -0.59
CA GLU A 52 -0.76 -10.44 -2.00
C GLU A 52 -0.65 -11.90 -2.43
N TYR A 53 -1.63 -12.36 -3.20
CA TYR A 53 -1.63 -13.66 -3.85
C TYR A 53 -2.09 -13.52 -5.30
N ALA A 54 -1.33 -14.07 -6.25
CA ALA A 54 -1.65 -14.04 -7.69
C ALA A 54 -1.99 -12.62 -8.19
N SER A 55 -1.22 -11.62 -7.74
CA SER A 55 -1.40 -10.19 -8.03
C SER A 55 -2.64 -9.51 -7.44
N TYR A 56 -3.43 -10.20 -6.61
CA TYR A 56 -4.49 -9.57 -5.81
C TYR A 56 -4.00 -9.38 -4.38
N GLY A 57 -4.19 -8.17 -3.84
CA GLY A 57 -3.67 -7.78 -2.55
C GLY A 57 -4.73 -7.20 -1.63
N VAL A 58 -4.53 -7.43 -0.33
CA VAL A 58 -5.23 -6.73 0.74
C VAL A 58 -4.21 -6.20 1.74
N ILE A 59 -4.34 -4.94 2.14
CA ILE A 59 -3.48 -4.31 3.13
C ILE A 59 -4.32 -3.59 4.18
N GLY A 60 -4.06 -3.87 5.45
CA GLY A 60 -4.62 -3.13 6.58
C GLY A 60 -3.56 -2.20 7.15
N PHE A 61 -3.90 -0.93 7.33
CA PHE A 61 -2.96 0.09 7.79
C PHE A 61 -3.67 1.25 8.51
N GLU A 62 -2.93 1.98 9.33
CA GLU A 62 -3.39 3.26 9.86
C GLU A 62 -3.10 4.37 8.84
N ASN A 63 -4.13 5.08 8.37
CA ASN A 63 -3.98 6.16 7.40
C ASN A 63 -3.49 7.47 8.02
N SER A 64 -3.29 8.49 7.20
CA SER A 64 -2.74 9.79 7.58
C SER A 64 -3.62 10.59 8.55
N TYR A 65 -4.89 10.19 8.73
CA TYR A 65 -5.85 10.76 9.68
C TYR A 65 -5.96 9.91 10.96
N SER A 66 -5.00 9.01 11.20
CA SER A 66 -4.98 8.06 12.31
C SER A 66 -6.22 7.15 12.39
N ARG A 67 -6.79 6.80 11.22
CA ARG A 67 -7.91 5.86 11.11
C ARG A 67 -7.44 4.53 10.54
N GLN A 68 -8.01 3.45 11.07
CA GLN A 68 -7.81 2.12 10.51
C GLN A 68 -8.46 2.01 9.14
N SER A 69 -7.65 1.65 8.15
CA SER A 69 -8.02 1.58 6.75
C SER A 69 -7.66 0.22 6.17
N VAL A 70 -8.44 -0.21 5.19
CA VAL A 70 -8.17 -1.43 4.43
C VAL A 70 -8.19 -1.06 2.96
N ALA A 71 -7.14 -1.44 2.23
CA ALA A 71 -7.14 -1.38 0.78
C ALA A 71 -7.14 -2.78 0.19
N ALA A 72 -7.97 -2.98 -0.83
CA ALA A 72 -7.99 -4.18 -1.66
C ALA A 72 -7.70 -3.76 -3.10
N TYR A 73 -6.78 -4.45 -3.76
CA TYR A 73 -6.28 -4.05 -5.08
C TYR A 73 -5.84 -5.21 -5.95
N LYS A 74 -5.72 -4.92 -7.24
CA LYS A 74 -4.98 -5.72 -8.20
C LYS A 74 -3.70 -4.99 -8.56
N ARG A 75 -2.60 -5.73 -8.60
CA ARG A 75 -1.26 -5.27 -8.94
C ARG A 75 -0.95 -5.60 -10.40
N PHE A 76 -0.31 -4.67 -11.08
CA PHE A 76 0.28 -4.87 -12.40
C PHE A 76 1.74 -4.45 -12.31
N GLU A 77 2.66 -5.31 -12.76
CA GLU A 77 4.11 -5.03 -12.73
C GLU A 77 4.72 -5.26 -14.10
N TYR A 78 5.77 -4.50 -14.36
CA TYR A 78 6.64 -4.61 -15.52
C TYR A 78 8.09 -4.54 -15.04
N ASP A 79 8.87 -5.58 -15.35
CA ASP A 79 10.28 -5.65 -14.98
C ASP A 79 11.12 -4.94 -16.04
N MET A 80 11.79 -3.87 -15.64
CA MET A 80 12.67 -3.12 -16.52
C MET A 80 14.03 -3.81 -16.64
N ASN A 81 14.55 -4.30 -15.51
CA ASN A 81 15.79 -5.05 -15.39
C ASN A 81 15.77 -5.89 -14.09
N PRO A 82 16.78 -6.74 -13.81
CA PRO A 82 16.78 -7.60 -12.62
C PRO A 82 16.68 -6.88 -11.27
N TYR A 83 17.03 -5.59 -11.20
CA TYR A 83 17.07 -4.81 -9.96
C TYR A 83 15.95 -3.78 -9.85
N MET A 84 15.19 -3.56 -10.93
CA MET A 84 14.19 -2.50 -11.02
C MET A 84 12.99 -2.90 -11.86
N GLY A 85 11.81 -2.52 -11.39
CA GLY A 85 10.56 -2.63 -12.13
C GLY A 85 9.65 -1.45 -11.87
N LEU A 86 8.59 -1.34 -12.67
CA LEU A 86 7.50 -0.41 -12.45
C LEU A 86 6.25 -1.22 -12.09
N GLY A 87 5.40 -0.66 -11.25
CA GLY A 87 4.13 -1.27 -10.97
C GLY A 87 3.03 -0.26 -10.68
N ILE A 88 1.81 -0.75 -10.64
CA ILE A 88 0.65 0.00 -10.21
C ILE A 88 -0.30 -0.91 -9.43
N ARG A 89 -0.79 -0.43 -8.30
CA ARG A 89 -1.89 -1.03 -7.54
C ARG A 89 -3.17 -0.27 -7.88
N LEU A 90 -4.17 -0.98 -8.37
CA LEU A 90 -5.49 -0.44 -8.72
C LEU A 90 -6.56 -1.13 -7.87
N GLY A 91 -7.42 -0.36 -7.20
CA GLY A 91 -8.41 -0.96 -6.32
C GLY A 91 -9.27 0.05 -5.59
N GLY A 92 -9.60 -0.28 -4.34
CA GLY A 92 -10.35 0.60 -3.44
C GLY A 92 -9.80 0.57 -2.02
N VAL A 93 -10.00 1.64 -1.29
CA VAL A 93 -9.53 1.80 0.09
C VAL A 93 -10.59 2.46 0.97
N THR A 94 -10.67 2.05 2.23
CA THR A 94 -11.60 2.59 3.24
C THR A 94 -10.93 3.64 4.13
N GLY A 95 -11.71 4.27 5.01
CA GLY A 95 -11.17 5.12 6.10
C GLY A 95 -11.05 6.61 5.78
N TYR A 96 -11.64 7.06 4.66
CA TYR A 96 -11.62 8.45 4.18
C TYR A 96 -13.01 9.07 4.03
N LYS A 97 -14.03 8.58 4.76
CA LYS A 97 -15.43 8.99 4.55
C LYS A 97 -15.66 10.46 4.89
N GLU A 98 -15.02 10.94 5.94
CA GLU A 98 -15.15 12.32 6.43
C GLU A 98 -14.53 13.33 5.45
N GLU A 99 -13.47 12.92 4.76
CA GLU A 99 -12.75 13.72 3.77
C GLU A 99 -13.44 13.67 2.41
N SER A 100 -13.76 12.46 1.95
CA SER A 100 -14.25 12.17 0.59
C SER A 100 -15.78 12.14 0.44
N GLY A 101 -16.51 11.91 1.52
CA GLY A 101 -17.95 11.59 1.50
C GLY A 101 -18.29 10.15 1.10
N MET A 102 -17.30 9.31 0.79
CA MET A 102 -17.47 7.93 0.32
C MET A 102 -16.92 6.92 1.34
N ASP A 103 -17.63 5.80 1.54
CA ASP A 103 -17.15 4.71 2.43
C ASP A 103 -15.92 4.00 1.86
N VAL A 104 -15.83 3.94 0.52
CA VAL A 104 -14.71 3.37 -0.23
C VAL A 104 -14.31 4.36 -1.31
N VAL A 105 -13.03 4.71 -1.36
CA VAL A 105 -12.46 5.59 -2.38
C VAL A 105 -11.61 4.77 -3.35
N PRO A 106 -11.51 5.18 -4.63
CA PRO A 106 -10.65 4.49 -5.58
C PRO A 106 -9.17 4.64 -5.18
N LEU A 107 -8.42 3.55 -5.35
CA LEU A 107 -6.98 3.50 -5.17
C LEU A 107 -6.30 3.36 -6.54
N ALA A 108 -5.39 4.29 -6.84
CA ALA A 108 -4.43 4.15 -7.92
C ALA A 108 -3.05 4.55 -7.39
N GLN A 109 -2.17 3.57 -7.19
CA GLN A 109 -0.83 3.78 -6.65
C GLN A 109 0.21 3.24 -7.62
N PRO A 110 0.69 4.04 -8.59
CA PRO A 110 1.93 3.72 -9.30
C PRO A 110 3.10 3.67 -8.32
N TYR A 111 4.07 2.80 -8.58
CA TYR A 111 5.29 2.70 -7.79
C TYR A 111 6.48 2.24 -8.62
N LEU A 112 7.66 2.70 -8.21
CA LEU A 112 8.94 2.16 -8.62
C LEU A 112 9.30 1.01 -7.67
N ARG A 113 9.57 -0.17 -8.22
CA ARG A 113 10.03 -1.34 -7.49
C ARG A 113 11.55 -1.44 -7.60
N VAL A 114 12.23 -1.51 -6.47
CA VAL A 114 13.68 -1.71 -6.36
C VAL A 114 13.92 -3.06 -5.69
N LEU A 115 14.60 -3.97 -6.39
CA LEU A 115 14.90 -5.32 -5.93
C LEU A 115 16.39 -5.40 -5.57
N PRO A 116 16.78 -5.12 -4.31
CA PRO A 116 18.14 -5.35 -3.88
C PRO A 116 18.51 -6.84 -3.91
N ILE A 117 17.52 -7.73 -3.76
CA ILE A 117 17.64 -9.20 -3.81
C ILE A 117 16.30 -9.81 -4.29
N ASP A 118 16.33 -10.99 -4.90
CA ASP A 118 15.18 -11.56 -5.62
C ASP A 118 13.89 -11.73 -4.79
N TRP A 119 14.04 -12.00 -3.49
CA TRP A 119 12.91 -12.23 -2.58
C TRP A 119 12.47 -10.98 -1.81
N PHE A 120 13.13 -9.84 -2.00
CA PHE A 120 12.80 -8.61 -1.28
C PHE A 120 12.86 -7.38 -2.17
N SER A 121 11.83 -6.54 -2.09
CA SER A 121 11.78 -5.28 -2.82
C SER A 121 11.34 -4.13 -1.95
N PHE A 122 11.85 -2.94 -2.26
CA PHE A 122 11.29 -1.67 -1.83
C PHE A 122 10.42 -1.08 -2.94
N ASN A 123 9.23 -0.63 -2.58
CA ASN A 123 8.31 0.05 -3.48
C ASN A 123 8.22 1.52 -3.08
N ILE A 124 8.63 2.40 -3.98
CA ILE A 124 8.48 3.85 -3.85
C ILE A 124 7.25 4.25 -4.65
N GLY A 125 6.14 4.38 -3.94
CA GLY A 125 4.82 4.63 -4.50
C GLY A 125 4.41 6.09 -4.46
N VAL A 126 3.45 6.42 -5.31
CA VAL A 126 2.81 7.72 -5.37
C VAL A 126 1.31 7.51 -5.42
N VAL A 127 0.56 8.13 -4.52
CA VAL A 127 -0.91 8.13 -4.50
C VAL A 127 -1.39 9.55 -4.79
N PRO A 128 -2.03 9.80 -5.94
CA PRO A 128 -2.69 11.07 -6.21
C PRO A 128 -3.98 11.13 -5.40
N VAL A 129 -3.93 11.87 -4.28
CA VAL A 129 -5.06 11.94 -3.33
C VAL A 129 -6.18 12.80 -3.87
N GLY A 130 -6.01 13.52 -4.99
CA GLY A 130 -7.16 14.15 -5.68
C GLY A 130 -8.28 13.17 -6.09
N LEU A 131 -7.99 11.85 -6.11
CA LEU A 131 -9.00 10.80 -6.31
C LEU A 131 -9.70 10.35 -5.00
N ILE A 132 -9.19 10.78 -3.85
CA ILE A 132 -9.55 10.35 -2.49
C ILE A 132 -10.08 11.54 -1.68
N ASP A 133 -9.31 12.62 -1.55
CA ASP A 133 -9.72 13.89 -0.96
C ASP A 133 -9.99 14.92 -2.08
N THR A 134 -11.27 15.10 -2.41
CA THR A 134 -11.71 16.09 -3.41
C THR A 134 -11.63 17.53 -2.90
N LYS A 135 -11.35 17.74 -1.61
CA LYS A 135 -11.31 19.05 -0.96
C LYS A 135 -9.87 19.56 -0.85
N ASN A 136 -8.91 18.66 -0.65
CA ASN A 136 -7.49 19.00 -0.55
C ASN A 136 -6.68 18.14 -1.52
N TYR A 137 -6.39 18.69 -2.70
CA TYR A 137 -5.50 18.06 -3.68
C TYR A 137 -4.10 17.94 -3.07
N ASN A 138 -3.69 16.73 -2.71
CA ASN A 138 -2.33 16.45 -2.29
C ASN A 138 -1.79 15.19 -2.99
N LEU A 139 -0.48 15.02 -2.92
CA LEU A 139 0.23 13.85 -3.42
C LEU A 139 0.87 13.14 -2.25
N VAL A 140 0.63 11.84 -2.11
CA VAL A 140 1.27 11.05 -1.07
C VAL A 140 2.35 10.20 -1.70
N VAL A 141 3.59 10.40 -1.27
CA VAL A 141 4.68 9.47 -1.57
C VAL A 141 4.67 8.41 -0.48
N THR A 142 4.79 7.15 -0.86
CA THR A 142 4.79 6.02 0.08
C THR A 142 6.03 5.17 -0.12
N ILE A 143 6.54 4.59 0.95
CA ILE A 143 7.58 3.57 0.90
C ILE A 143 7.04 2.34 1.61
N ASP A 144 6.98 1.22 0.90
CA ASP A 144 6.69 -0.09 1.48
C ASP A 144 7.78 -1.10 1.13
N SER A 145 7.99 -2.07 2.02
CA SER A 145 8.80 -3.24 1.72
C SER A 145 7.90 -4.42 1.38
N GLN A 146 8.39 -5.29 0.51
CA GLN A 146 7.70 -6.49 0.10
C GLN A 146 8.64 -7.69 0.13
N ILE A 147 8.20 -8.78 0.77
CA ILE A 147 8.90 -10.06 0.82
C ILE A 147 8.11 -11.05 -0.04
N SER A 148 8.77 -11.70 -0.99
CA SER A 148 8.20 -12.76 -1.83
C SER A 148 8.69 -14.12 -1.34
N PHE A 149 7.81 -15.12 -1.36
CA PHE A 149 8.14 -16.49 -0.93
C PHE A 149 8.36 -17.43 -2.12
#